data_AF-A0AA46URB7-F1
#
_entry.id   AF-A0AA46URB7-F1
#
_cell.length_a   1.000
_cell.length_b   1.000
_cell.length_c   1.000
_cell.angle_alpha   90.00
_cell.angle_beta   90.00
_cell.angle_gamma   90.00
#
_symmetry.space_group_name_H-M   'P 1'
#
loop_
_entity.id
_entity.type
_entity.pdbx_description
1 polymer ?
#
loop_
_entity_poly.entity_id
_entity_poly.type
_entity_poly.pdbx_seq_one_letter_code
_entity_poly.pdbx_strand_id
1 'polypeptide(L)'
;MKILKTLTLSLSLAFASNALSANVDDDKILHFGASTAIGFASQSFFEDKDSGFYTCAAVGVAKELYDEVDYGGFDTNDMVMNLVGCAVGTVIGDELGFKIGMSKIGDANMVSINYSF
;
A
#
# COMPACT_ATOMS: atom_id res chain seq x y z
N MET A 1 22.18 0.25 8.86
CA MET A 1 20.77 -0.03 8.46
C MET A 1 20.48 0.23 6.98
N LYS A 2 21.11 1.21 6.29
CA LYS A 2 20.83 1.49 4.85
C LYS A 2 20.86 0.27 3.93
N ILE A 3 21.85 -0.62 4.08
CA ILE A 3 21.95 -1.85 3.27
C ILE A 3 20.77 -2.80 3.52
N LEU A 4 20.32 -2.93 4.78
CA LEU A 4 19.17 -3.76 5.13
C LEU A 4 17.87 -3.18 4.55
N LYS A 5 17.68 -1.86 4.65
CA LYS A 5 16.56 -1.14 4.05
C LYS A 5 16.47 -1.37 2.53
N THR A 6 17.61 -1.19 1.85
CA THR A 6 17.72 -1.42 0.41
C THR A 6 17.44 -2.89 0.06
N LEU A 7 17.89 -3.85 0.87
CA LEU A 7 17.64 -5.26 0.66
C LEU A 7 16.15 -5.61 0.82
N THR A 8 15.48 -5.13 1.87
CA THR A 8 14.05 -5.34 2.08
C THR A 8 13.23 -4.78 0.92
N LEU A 9 13.54 -3.56 0.50
CA LEU A 9 12.85 -2.92 -0.62
C LEU A 9 13.06 -3.69 -1.93
N SER A 10 14.31 -4.00 -2.28
CA SER A 10 14.61 -4.75 -3.50
C SER A 10 13.99 -6.15 -3.52
N LEU A 11 13.96 -6.85 -2.37
CA LEU A 11 13.29 -8.15 -2.26
C LEU A 11 11.77 -8.03 -2.44
N SER A 12 11.16 -7.01 -1.85
CA SER A 12 9.71 -6.75 -2.00
C SER A 12 9.33 -6.43 -3.45
N LEU A 13 10.14 -5.63 -4.16
CA LEU A 13 9.93 -5.34 -5.57
C LEU A 13 10.15 -6.59 -6.44
N ALA A 14 11.17 -7.41 -6.15
CA ALA A 14 11.39 -8.66 -6.88
C ALA A 14 10.19 -9.62 -6.73
N PHE A 15 9.66 -9.76 -5.51
CA PHE A 15 8.47 -10.57 -5.27
C PHE A 15 7.25 -10.03 -6.03
N ALA A 16 7.02 -8.72 -5.98
CA ALA A 16 5.92 -8.07 -6.70
C ALA A 16 6.03 -8.25 -8.21
N SER A 17 7.23 -8.13 -8.79
CA SER A 17 7.46 -8.37 -10.21
C SER A 17 7.12 -9.80 -10.64
N ASN A 18 7.39 -10.80 -9.79
CA ASN A 18 6.99 -12.18 -10.04
C ASN A 18 5.45 -12.35 -9.97
N ALA A 19 4.81 -11.75 -8.97
CA ALA A 19 3.34 -11.80 -8.83
C ALA A 19 2.62 -11.12 -10.01
N LEU A 20 3.13 -9.96 -10.45
CA LEU A 20 2.64 -9.23 -11.63
C LEU A 20 2.84 -10.03 -12.91
N SER A 21 4.01 -10.66 -13.09
CA SER A 21 4.31 -11.49 -14.26
C SER A 21 3.44 -12.74 -14.36
N ALA A 22 2.94 -13.27 -13.24
CA ALA A 22 2.03 -14.42 -13.22
C ALA A 22 0.58 -14.04 -13.58
N ASN A 23 0.24 -12.76 -13.58
CA ASN A 23 -1.12 -12.24 -13.70
C ASN A 23 -1.12 -10.93 -14.54
N VAL A 24 -0.47 -10.95 -15.70
CA VAL A 24 -0.30 -9.78 -16.58
C VAL A 24 -1.60 -9.49 -17.33
N ASP A 25 -2.59 -8.97 -16.61
CA ASP A 25 -3.79 -8.37 -17.16
C ASP A 25 -3.88 -6.90 -16.68
N ASP A 26 -4.36 -6.00 -17.54
CA ASP A 26 -4.42 -4.55 -17.27
C ASP A 26 -5.19 -4.25 -15.97
N ASP A 27 -6.25 -5.01 -15.71
CA ASP A 27 -7.05 -4.94 -14.49
C ASP A 27 -6.20 -5.26 -13.24
N LYS A 28 -5.44 -6.35 -13.26
CA LYS A 28 -4.60 -6.79 -12.14
C LYS A 28 -3.49 -5.80 -11.80
N ILE A 29 -2.98 -5.10 -12.81
CA ILE A 29 -2.01 -4.01 -12.64
C ILE A 29 -2.64 -2.82 -11.89
N LEU A 30 -3.91 -2.50 -12.17
CA LEU A 30 -4.63 -1.43 -11.48
C LEU A 30 -4.86 -1.77 -10.01
N HIS A 31 -5.23 -3.01 -9.70
CA HIS A 31 -5.38 -3.49 -8.32
C HIS A 31 -4.07 -3.39 -7.52
N PHE A 32 -2.97 -3.87 -8.12
CA PHE A 32 -1.63 -3.74 -7.53
C PHE A 32 -1.22 -2.28 -7.33
N GLY A 33 -1.39 -1.43 -8.35
CA GLY A 33 -0.98 -0.04 -8.31
C GLY A 33 -1.77 0.79 -7.31
N ALA A 34 -3.10 0.67 -7.31
CA ALA A 34 -3.98 1.35 -6.37
C ALA A 34 -3.68 0.93 -4.93
N SER A 35 -3.55 -0.38 -4.68
CA SER A 35 -3.24 -0.90 -3.35
C SER A 35 -1.82 -0.53 -2.89
N THR A 36 -0.86 -0.38 -3.80
CA THR A 36 0.47 0.17 -3.48
C THR A 36 0.37 1.60 -2.98
N ALA A 37 -0.41 2.45 -3.65
CA ALA A 37 -0.61 3.83 -3.22
C ALA A 37 -1.33 3.91 -1.87
N ILE A 38 -2.38 3.11 -1.67
CA ILE A 38 -3.13 3.06 -0.41
C ILE A 38 -2.25 2.54 0.74
N GLY A 39 -1.46 1.49 0.51
CA GLY A 39 -0.53 0.95 1.50
C GLY A 39 0.54 1.96 1.90
N PHE A 40 1.11 2.67 0.92
CA PHE A 40 2.07 3.75 1.18
C PHE A 40 1.45 4.88 2.02
N ALA A 41 0.26 5.34 1.65
CA ALA A 41 -0.44 6.41 2.37
C ALA A 41 -0.84 5.97 3.78
N SER A 42 -1.35 4.74 3.93
CA SER A 42 -1.75 4.17 5.21
C SER A 42 -0.55 4.04 6.14
N GLN A 43 0.59 3.53 5.63
CA GLN A 43 1.82 3.49 6.41
C GLN A 43 2.31 4.88 6.81
N SER A 44 2.23 5.84 5.90
CA SER A 44 2.64 7.22 6.18
C SER A 44 1.76 7.90 7.24
N PHE A 45 0.52 7.45 7.40
CA PHE A 45 -0.43 7.99 8.38
C PHE A 45 -0.38 7.29 9.73
N PHE A 46 -0.34 5.95 9.75
CA PHE A 46 -0.32 5.17 11.00
C PHE A 46 1.07 5.01 11.59
N GLU A 47 2.12 5.21 10.79
CA GLU A 47 3.53 5.03 11.19
C GLU A 47 3.83 3.60 11.72
N ASP A 48 2.98 2.63 11.41
CA ASP A 48 3.05 1.24 11.86
C ASP A 48 2.72 0.29 10.70
N LYS A 49 3.68 -0.56 10.32
CA LYS A 49 3.61 -1.40 9.12
C LYS A 49 2.40 -2.32 9.15
N ASP A 50 2.08 -2.88 10.30
CA ASP A 50 0.96 -3.80 10.44
C ASP A 50 -0.37 -3.05 10.26
N SER A 51 -0.52 -1.91 10.93
CA SER A 51 -1.72 -1.05 10.81
C SER A 51 -1.90 -0.51 9.40
N GLY A 52 -0.81 -0.09 8.73
CA GLY A 52 -0.81 0.36 7.34
C GLY A 52 -1.23 -0.74 6.37
N PHE A 53 -0.65 -1.94 6.53
CA PHE A 53 -0.99 -3.10 5.72
C PHE A 53 -2.44 -3.54 5.93
N TYR A 54 -2.89 -3.71 7.18
CA TYR A 54 -4.25 -4.17 7.47
C TYR A 54 -5.31 -3.17 7.03
N THR A 55 -5.03 -1.87 7.14
CA THR A 55 -5.96 -0.85 6.63
C THR A 55 -6.08 -0.96 5.11
N CYS A 56 -4.96 -1.07 4.40
CA CYS A 56 -4.98 -1.26 2.95
C CYS A 56 -5.67 -2.55 2.54
N ALA A 57 -5.37 -3.68 3.21
CA ALA A 57 -5.99 -4.96 2.95
C ALA A 57 -7.50 -4.94 3.20
N ALA A 58 -7.97 -4.25 4.24
CA ALA A 58 -9.39 -4.07 4.51
C ALA A 58 -10.10 -3.27 3.40
N VAL A 59 -9.44 -2.25 2.83
CA VAL A 59 -9.96 -1.52 1.66
C VAL A 59 -10.06 -2.45 0.44
N GLY A 60 -9.03 -3.28 0.20
CA GLY A 60 -9.07 -4.30 -0.87
C GLY A 60 -10.23 -5.28 -0.70
N VAL A 61 -10.39 -5.87 0.49
CA VAL A 61 -11.52 -6.77 0.79
C VAL A 61 -12.85 -6.06 0.58
N ALA A 62 -13.00 -4.81 1.05
CA ALA A 62 -14.23 -4.05 0.87
C ALA A 62 -14.55 -3.79 -0.61
N LYS A 63 -13.53 -3.52 -1.44
CA LYS A 63 -13.68 -3.36 -2.89
C LYS A 63 -14.15 -4.67 -3.56
N GLU A 64 -13.51 -5.80 -3.25
CA GLU A 64 -13.92 -7.08 -3.87
C GLU A 64 -15.32 -7.53 -3.41
N LEU A 65 -15.67 -7.29 -2.13
CA LEU A 65 -17.04 -7.54 -1.65
C LEU A 65 -18.07 -6.61 -2.29
N TYR A 66 -17.69 -5.37 -2.61
CA TYR A 66 -18.56 -4.45 -3.35
C TYR A 66 -18.79 -4.95 -4.77
N ASP A 67 -17.75 -5.39 -5.47
CA ASP A 67 -17.85 -5.93 -6.83
C ASP A 67 -18.71 -7.21 -6.89
N GLU A 68 -18.65 -8.06 -5.86
CA GLU A 68 -19.55 -9.21 -5.73
C GLU A 68 -21.02 -8.79 -5.66
N VAL A 69 -21.32 -7.74 -4.89
CA VAL A 69 -22.69 -7.25 -4.72
C VAL A 69 -23.19 -6.49 -5.96
N ASP A 70 -22.30 -5.74 -6.62
CA ASP A 70 -22.64 -4.90 -7.78
C ASP A 70 -22.83 -5.74 -9.05
N TYR A 71 -21.90 -6.65 -9.35
CA TYR A 71 -21.93 -7.44 -10.59
C TYR A 71 -21.46 -8.91 -10.46
N GLY A 72 -21.32 -9.44 -9.24
CA GLY A 72 -20.87 -10.83 -9.01
C GLY A 72 -19.40 -11.05 -9.38
N GLY A 73 -18.57 -10.02 -9.17
CA GLY A 73 -17.23 -9.91 -9.70
C GLY A 73 -16.08 -10.24 -8.76
N PHE A 74 -16.30 -10.89 -7.61
CA PHE A 74 -15.18 -11.17 -6.69
C PHE A 74 -14.14 -12.06 -7.38
N ASP A 75 -12.91 -11.56 -7.53
CA ASP A 75 -11.80 -12.32 -8.06
C ASP A 75 -10.71 -12.49 -7.00
N THR A 76 -10.29 -13.74 -6.80
CA THR A 76 -9.20 -14.05 -5.87
C THR A 76 -7.87 -13.49 -6.36
N ASN A 77 -7.65 -13.42 -7.68
CA ASN A 77 -6.43 -12.85 -8.24
C ASN A 77 -6.36 -11.34 -8.00
N ASP A 78 -7.50 -10.65 -8.03
CA ASP A 78 -7.60 -9.23 -7.63
C ASP A 78 -7.26 -9.02 -6.18
N MET A 79 -7.79 -9.86 -5.30
CA MET A 79 -7.46 -9.81 -3.89
C MET A 79 -5.96 -10.07 -3.66
N VAL A 80 -5.35 -11.02 -4.38
CA VAL A 80 -3.90 -11.26 -4.29
C VAL A 80 -3.11 -10.02 -4.72
N MET A 81 -3.50 -9.38 -5.82
CA MET A 81 -2.84 -8.14 -6.26
C MET A 81 -3.02 -6.99 -5.28
N ASN A 82 -4.19 -6.89 -4.66
CA ASN A 82 -4.43 -5.93 -3.60
C ASN A 82 -3.45 -6.17 -2.44
N LEU A 83 -3.31 -7.40 -1.96
CA LEU A 83 -2.40 -7.74 -0.86
C LEU A 83 -0.93 -7.49 -1.21
N VAL A 84 -0.50 -7.88 -2.41
CA VAL A 84 0.88 -7.66 -2.88
C VAL A 84 1.17 -6.16 -2.98
N GLY A 85 0.24 -5.39 -3.55
CA GLY A 85 0.34 -3.93 -3.61
C GLY A 85 0.42 -3.30 -2.21
N CYS A 86 -0.49 -3.69 -1.31
CA CYS A 86 -0.48 -3.21 0.08
C CYS A 86 0.86 -3.48 0.78
N ALA A 87 1.42 -4.67 0.62
CA ALA A 87 2.71 -5.03 1.21
C ALA A 87 3.85 -4.17 0.66
N VAL A 88 3.93 -4.02 -0.66
CA VAL A 88 4.95 -3.18 -1.32
C VAL A 88 4.82 -1.73 -0.90
N GLY A 89 3.61 -1.16 -0.95
CA GLY A 89 3.34 0.22 -0.57
C GLY A 89 3.74 0.52 0.87
N THR A 90 3.37 -0.38 1.79
CA THR A 90 3.71 -0.26 3.22
C THR A 90 5.23 -0.35 3.44
N VAL A 91 5.93 -1.27 2.77
CA VAL A 91 7.39 -1.34 2.84
C VAL A 91 8.02 -0.05 2.30
N ILE A 92 7.56 0.46 1.16
CA ILE A 92 8.06 1.73 0.61
C ILE A 92 7.87 2.87 1.60
N GLY A 93 6.68 3.00 2.19
CA GLY A 93 6.36 4.08 3.14
C GLY A 93 7.26 4.06 4.37
N ASP A 94 7.46 2.88 4.96
CA ASP A 94 8.34 2.70 6.11
C ASP A 94 9.81 2.98 5.79
N GLU A 95 10.28 2.50 4.65
CA GLU A 95 11.69 2.60 4.31
C GLU A 95 12.09 4.03 3.92
N LEU A 96 11.22 4.74 3.19
CA LEU A 96 11.42 6.14 2.78
C LEU A 96 11.15 7.16 3.90
N GLY A 97 10.49 6.75 4.99
CA GLY A 97 10.26 7.60 6.15
C GLY A 97 9.37 8.81 5.89
N PHE A 98 8.44 8.70 4.93
CA PHE A 98 7.39 9.69 4.73
C PHE A 98 6.34 9.56 5.84
N LYS A 99 6.00 10.68 6.46
CA LYS A 99 5.02 10.75 7.54
C LYS A 99 4.03 11.87 7.29
N ILE A 100 2.75 11.55 7.36
CA ILE A 100 1.65 12.49 7.23
C ILE A 100 1.05 12.67 8.62
N GLY A 101 1.10 13.90 9.12
CA GLY A 101 0.59 14.26 10.43
C GLY A 101 -0.21 15.55 10.41
N MET A 102 -0.57 16.03 11.59
CA MET A 102 -1.17 17.34 11.78
C MET A 102 -0.24 18.23 12.61
N SER A 103 0.05 19.42 12.10
CA SER A 103 0.79 20.47 12.80
C SER A 103 -0.11 21.66 13.10
N LYS A 104 0.06 22.26 14.28
CA LYS A 104 -0.62 23.50 14.63
C LYS A 104 0.18 24.71 14.17
N ILE A 105 -0.47 25.60 13.43
CA ILE A 105 0.07 26.92 13.07
C ILE A 105 -0.90 27.96 13.63
N GLY A 106 -0.55 28.52 14.80
CA GLY A 106 -1.49 29.34 15.59
C GLY A 106 -2.68 28.49 16.06
N ASP A 107 -3.90 28.95 15.75
CA ASP A 107 -5.14 28.26 16.09
C ASP A 107 -5.62 27.26 15.00
N ALA A 108 -4.91 27.16 13.87
CA ALA A 108 -5.27 26.28 12.76
C ALA A 108 -4.52 24.93 12.82
N ASN A 109 -5.24 23.83 12.58
CA ASN A 109 -4.63 22.52 12.32
C ASN A 109 -4.34 22.41 10.81
N MET A 110 -3.07 22.16 10.46
CA MET A 110 -2.64 21.97 9.08
C MET A 110 -2.09 20.56 8.88
N VAL A 111 -2.30 19.99 7.70
CA VAL A 111 -1.64 18.74 7.30
C VAL A 111 -0.15 19.01 7.17
N SER A 112 0.68 18.19 7.82
CA SER A 112 2.13 18.26 7.77
C SER A 112 2.69 17.01 7.10
N ILE A 113 3.61 17.19 6.16
CA ILE A 113 4.36 16.09 5.55
C ILE A 113 5.80 16.19 6.07
N ASN A 114 6.25 15.18 6.80
CA ASN A 114 7.62 15.06 7.28
C ASN A 114 8.32 13.94 6.50
N TYR A 115 9.59 14.14 6.16
CA TYR A 115 10.42 13.13 5.50
C TYR A 115 11.82 13.14 6.09
N SER A 116 12.45 11.96 6.18
CA SER A 116 13.81 11.80 6.69
C SER A 116 14.57 10.80 5.81
N PHE A 117 15.56 11.29 5.05
CA PHE A 117 16.45 10.50 4.19
C PHE A 117 17.74 10.05 4.90
#